data_AF-A0A5J4YNU0-F1
#
_entry.id   AF-A0A5J4YNU0-F1
#
_cell.length_a   1.000
_cell.length_b   1.000
_cell.length_c   1.000
_cell.angle_alpha   90.00
_cell.angle_beta   90.00
_cell.angle_gamma   90.00
#
_symmetry.space_group_name_H-M   'P 1'
#
loop_
_entity.id
_entity.type
_entity.pdbx_description
1 polymer ?
#
loop_
_entity_poly.entity_id
_entity_poly.type
_entity_poly.pdbx_seq_one_letter_code
_entity_poly.pdbx_strand_id
1 'polypeptide(L)'
;MTGCQALEIDGLVLYANVISEQQEVALVDQLDARRWKEISGRRVQTYGGLPHEKGMVEVPLPDFLQRVCSVLTSAEIEGERGRLNIFDANSPPNHVLVNEYQPGQGIQHHVDGPCYEPVAAIISLGADTQMTFKTIDGKRAVTRVDLERRSCLVMSGDAYVQYMHGIEPVMRDCVASCEKCTSLQHEGETNDHHESCNECEYRARARRVSLTIRRAKKRKGFGIKLSNT
;
A
#
# COMPACT_ATOMS: atom_id res chain seq x y z
N MET A 1 19.00 -6.94 7.14
CA MET A 1 19.21 -6.68 5.71
C MET A 1 17.84 -6.61 5.06
N THR A 2 17.57 -5.58 4.24
CA THR A 2 16.31 -5.46 3.50
C THR A 2 16.31 -6.48 2.37
N GLY A 3 15.41 -7.47 2.43
CA GLY A 3 15.21 -8.42 1.34
C GLY A 3 14.36 -7.80 0.23
N CYS A 4 14.59 -8.18 -1.03
CA CYS A 4 13.79 -7.76 -2.18
C CYS A 4 13.32 -9.00 -2.94
N GLN A 5 12.05 -9.04 -3.28
CA GLN A 5 11.42 -10.10 -4.07
C GLN A 5 10.66 -9.49 -5.24
N ALA A 6 11.05 -9.85 -6.46
CA ALA A 6 10.21 -9.64 -7.63
C ALA A 6 9.07 -10.67 -7.62
N LEU A 7 7.87 -10.23 -7.98
CA LEU A 7 6.68 -11.07 -8.03
C LEU A 7 6.30 -11.40 -9.47
N GLU A 8 5.37 -12.33 -9.67
CA GLU A 8 4.94 -12.79 -11.00
C GLU A 8 4.35 -11.68 -11.88
N ILE A 9 3.86 -10.60 -11.25
CA ILE A 9 3.31 -9.44 -11.95
C ILE A 9 4.45 -8.46 -12.24
N ASP A 10 4.67 -8.15 -13.52
CA ASP A 10 5.67 -7.17 -13.93
C ASP A 10 5.40 -5.79 -13.31
N GLY A 11 6.46 -5.15 -12.80
CA GLY A 11 6.38 -3.91 -12.03
C GLY A 11 5.85 -4.06 -10.59
N LEU A 12 5.69 -5.28 -10.08
CA LEU A 12 5.33 -5.55 -8.68
C LEU A 12 6.54 -6.08 -7.90
N VAL A 13 6.98 -5.33 -6.89
CA VAL A 13 8.17 -5.67 -6.10
C VAL A 13 7.88 -5.52 -4.60
N LEU A 14 8.27 -6.51 -3.81
CA LEU A 14 8.13 -6.50 -2.35
C LEU A 14 9.50 -6.36 -1.68
N TYR A 15 9.64 -5.35 -0.82
CA TYR A 15 10.81 -5.14 0.02
C TYR A 15 10.48 -5.47 1.47
N ALA A 16 11.21 -6.39 2.08
CA ALA A 16 11.01 -6.78 3.47
C ALA A 16 11.82 -5.89 4.42
N ASN A 17 11.25 -5.58 5.60
CA ASN A 17 11.92 -4.85 6.68
C ASN A 17 12.50 -3.50 6.22
N VAL A 18 11.70 -2.70 5.52
CA VAL A 18 12.08 -1.34 5.08
C VAL A 18 12.08 -0.33 6.22
N ILE A 19 11.42 -0.69 7.32
CA ILE A 19 11.43 0.06 8.58
C ILE A 19 11.77 -0.92 9.71
N SER A 20 12.42 -0.41 10.74
CA SER A 20 12.67 -1.13 11.99
C SER A 20 11.42 -1.23 12.84
N GLU A 21 11.42 -2.12 13.84
CA GLU A 21 10.32 -2.25 14.80
C GLU A 21 10.10 -0.95 15.60
N GLN A 22 11.19 -0.28 16.00
CA GLN A 22 11.11 0.98 16.73
C GLN A 22 10.49 2.09 15.87
N GLN A 23 10.84 2.14 14.57
CA GLN A 23 10.23 3.07 13.63
C GLN A 23 8.75 2.77 13.41
N GLU A 24 8.37 1.50 13.31
CA GLU A 24 6.97 1.08 13.18
C GLU A 24 6.14 1.52 14.39
N VAL A 25 6.59 1.25 15.62
CA VAL A 25 5.90 1.68 16.84
C VAL A 25 5.73 3.20 16.87
N ALA A 26 6.82 3.95 16.69
CA ALA A 26 6.79 5.42 16.71
C ALA A 26 5.91 6.02 15.59
N LEU A 27 5.79 5.34 14.45
CA LEU A 27 4.94 5.76 13.35
C LEU A 27 3.47 5.49 13.65
N VAL A 28 3.13 4.32 14.20
CA VAL A 28 1.76 3.98 14.61
C VAL A 28 1.28 4.90 15.72
N ASP A 29 2.09 5.16 16.76
CA ASP A 29 1.74 6.08 17.85
C ASP A 29 1.42 7.48 17.34
N GLN A 30 2.21 7.97 16.37
CA GLN A 30 1.98 9.26 15.74
C GLN A 30 0.68 9.28 14.92
N LEU A 31 0.33 8.20 14.23
CA LEU A 31 -0.92 8.11 13.50
C LEU A 31 -2.11 8.05 14.48
N ASP A 32 -1.99 7.31 15.58
CA ASP A 32 -3.04 7.15 16.58
C ASP A 32 -3.30 8.42 17.40
N ALA A 33 -2.30 9.26 17.57
CA ALA A 33 -2.46 10.59 18.16
C ALA A 33 -3.24 11.58 17.26
N ARG A 34 -3.60 11.20 16.04
CA ARG A 34 -4.29 12.06 15.06
C ARG A 34 -5.70 11.56 14.77
N ARG A 35 -6.53 12.46 14.23
CA ARG A 35 -7.93 12.17 13.95
C ARG A 35 -8.07 11.22 12.76
N TRP A 36 -8.74 10.09 13.01
CA TRP A 36 -9.20 9.17 11.98
C TRP A 36 -10.56 9.59 11.42
N LYS A 37 -10.78 9.33 10.13
CA LYS A 37 -12.09 9.41 9.49
C LYS A 37 -12.54 8.01 9.11
N GLU A 38 -13.81 7.70 9.27
CA GLU A 38 -14.36 6.43 8.80
C GLU A 38 -14.88 6.59 7.36
N ILE A 39 -14.44 5.72 6.46
CA ILE A 39 -14.87 5.69 5.06
C ILE A 39 -15.05 4.22 4.67
N SER A 40 -16.26 3.87 4.23
CA SER A 40 -16.59 2.52 3.75
C SER A 40 -16.18 1.41 4.73
N GLY A 41 -16.48 1.59 6.02
CA GLY A 41 -16.26 0.59 7.07
C GLY A 41 -14.79 0.42 7.51
N ARG A 42 -13.89 1.33 7.13
CA ARG A 42 -12.49 1.36 7.58
C ARG A 42 -12.08 2.77 8.00
N ARG A 43 -11.02 2.89 8.79
CA ARG A 43 -10.49 4.19 9.21
C ARG A 43 -9.39 4.65 8.26
N VAL A 44 -9.39 5.94 7.93
CA VAL A 44 -8.40 6.56 7.04
C VAL A 44 -7.87 7.89 7.57
N GLN A 45 -6.66 8.23 7.13
CA GLN A 45 -6.07 9.57 7.23
C GLN A 45 -5.45 9.94 5.89
N THR A 46 -5.45 11.22 5.53
CA THR A 46 -4.92 11.70 4.25
C THR A 46 -3.98 12.87 4.49
N TYR A 47 -2.80 12.83 3.88
CA TYR A 47 -1.74 13.81 4.06
C TYR A 47 -1.17 14.28 2.72
N GLY A 48 -0.73 15.54 2.70
CA GLY A 48 0.03 16.14 1.61
C GLY A 48 -0.80 16.62 0.41
N GLY A 49 -1.99 16.06 0.19
CA GLY A 49 -2.86 16.48 -0.91
C GLY A 49 -4.31 16.64 -0.46
N LEU A 50 -4.89 17.81 -0.70
CA LEU A 50 -6.31 18.06 -0.47
C LEU A 50 -7.09 17.89 -1.77
N PRO A 51 -8.10 17.00 -1.81
CA PRO A 51 -9.02 16.91 -2.94
C PRO A 51 -9.71 18.25 -3.18
N HIS A 52 -9.75 18.68 -4.43
CA HIS A 52 -10.48 19.86 -4.91
C HIS A 52 -11.22 19.46 -6.19
N GLU A 53 -12.31 20.16 -6.53
CA GLU A 53 -13.08 19.95 -7.77
C GLU A 53 -12.25 19.92 -9.08
N LYS A 54 -11.00 20.41 -9.04
CA LYS A 54 -10.10 20.57 -10.20
C LYS A 54 -8.78 19.82 -10.04
N GLY A 55 -8.69 18.87 -9.11
CA GLY A 55 -7.49 18.07 -8.85
C GLY A 55 -7.07 18.04 -7.38
N MET A 56 -5.76 18.00 -7.12
CA MET A 56 -5.20 17.92 -5.77
C MET A 56 -4.36 19.15 -5.47
N VAL A 57 -4.62 19.81 -4.34
CA VAL A 57 -3.80 20.92 -3.85
C VAL A 57 -2.72 20.35 -2.95
N GLU A 58 -1.46 20.59 -3.33
CA GLU A 58 -0.28 20.15 -2.57
C GLU A 58 -0.14 20.96 -1.28
N VAL A 59 0.03 20.26 -0.17
CA VAL A 59 0.28 20.76 1.18
C VAL A 59 1.52 20.03 1.70
N PRO A 60 2.39 20.66 2.50
CA PRO A 60 3.54 19.97 3.06
C PRO A 60 3.13 18.72 3.85
N LEU A 61 3.85 17.61 3.65
CA LEU A 61 3.72 16.43 4.50
C LEU A 61 4.24 16.75 5.91
N PRO A 62 3.64 16.23 6.98
CA PRO A 62 4.23 16.30 8.31
C PRO A 62 5.61 15.63 8.36
N ASP A 63 6.52 16.13 9.20
CA ASP A 63 7.93 15.70 9.27
C ASP A 63 8.10 14.18 9.42
N PHE A 64 7.23 13.53 10.18
CA PHE A 64 7.31 12.08 10.38
C PHE A 64 7.01 11.28 9.11
N LEU A 65 6.13 11.79 8.25
CA LEU A 65 5.87 11.20 6.93
C LEU A 65 6.95 11.59 5.92
N GLN A 66 7.54 12.78 6.03
CA GLN A 66 8.71 13.14 5.21
C GLN A 66 9.87 12.16 5.46
N ARG A 67 10.14 11.78 6.72
CA ARG A 67 11.16 10.76 7.07
C ARG A 67 10.85 9.37 6.54
N VAL A 68 9.58 8.99 6.45
CA VAL A 68 9.19 7.72 5.83
C VAL A 68 9.40 7.80 4.32
N CYS A 69 8.95 8.88 3.68
CA CYS A 69 9.13 9.10 2.25
C CYS A 69 10.62 9.15 1.83
N SER A 70 11.52 9.65 2.67
CA SER A 70 12.94 9.70 2.35
C SER A 70 13.57 8.32 2.17
N VAL A 71 13.08 7.28 2.85
CA VAL A 71 13.53 5.89 2.64
C VAL A 71 13.24 5.41 1.21
N LEU A 72 12.21 5.96 0.58
CA LEU A 72 11.75 5.58 -0.76
C LEU A 72 12.40 6.39 -1.89
N THR A 73 13.13 7.46 -1.58
CA THR A 73 13.72 8.35 -2.60
C THR A 73 15.19 8.08 -2.84
N SER A 74 15.62 8.23 -4.10
CA SER A 74 17.00 8.13 -4.57
C SER A 74 17.80 9.41 -4.32
N ALA A 75 18.02 9.79 -3.06
CA ALA A 75 19.04 10.81 -2.79
C ALA A 75 20.40 10.13 -2.65
N GLU A 76 21.37 10.57 -3.45
CA GLU A 76 22.79 10.27 -3.25
C GLU A 76 23.24 10.92 -1.93
N ILE A 77 23.20 10.16 -0.83
CA ILE A 77 23.86 10.52 0.41
C ILE A 77 24.87 9.41 0.69
N GLU A 78 26.14 9.73 0.54
CA GLU A 78 27.24 8.81 0.85
C GLU A 78 27.10 8.31 2.30
N GLY A 79 27.04 6.99 2.47
CA GLY A 79 27.13 6.33 3.79
C GLY A 79 25.82 5.75 4.35
N GLU A 80 24.65 6.05 3.79
CA GLU A 80 23.37 5.48 4.27
C GLU A 80 22.95 4.23 3.48
N ARG A 81 23.07 3.04 4.09
CA ARG A 81 22.49 1.80 3.58
C ARG A 81 20.99 1.76 3.87
N GLY A 82 20.14 1.58 2.84
CA GLY A 82 18.70 1.27 3.04
C GLY A 82 17.69 2.06 2.23
N ARG A 83 18.09 2.91 1.27
CA ARG A 83 17.14 3.61 0.38
C ARG A 83 16.76 2.75 -0.83
N LEU A 84 15.50 2.80 -1.23
CA LEU A 84 14.92 1.90 -2.24
C LEU A 84 14.91 2.48 -3.68
N ASN A 85 15.22 3.77 -3.86
CA ASN A 85 15.23 4.42 -5.18
C ASN A 85 13.92 4.27 -5.98
N ILE A 86 12.77 4.31 -5.30
CA ILE A 86 11.44 4.13 -5.91
C ILE A 86 10.92 5.42 -6.54
N PHE A 87 11.21 6.57 -5.91
CA PHE A 87 10.86 7.89 -6.41
C PHE A 87 12.11 8.73 -6.65
N ASP A 88 12.09 9.54 -7.71
CA ASP A 88 13.14 10.51 -8.02
C ASP A 88 13.26 11.55 -6.90
N ALA A 89 14.47 11.83 -6.43
CA ALA A 89 14.72 12.85 -5.41
C ALA A 89 14.24 14.26 -5.81
N ASN A 90 14.19 14.57 -7.11
CA ASN A 90 13.66 15.82 -7.66
C ASN A 90 12.13 15.82 -7.78
N SER A 91 11.48 14.66 -7.71
CA SER A 91 10.03 14.49 -7.68
C SER A 91 9.59 13.55 -6.56
N PRO A 92 9.87 13.91 -5.29
CA PRO A 92 9.59 13.03 -4.15
C PRO A 92 8.08 12.90 -3.95
N PRO A 93 7.61 11.77 -3.38
CA PRO A 93 6.19 11.58 -3.15
C PRO A 93 5.65 12.68 -2.22
N ASN A 94 4.47 13.18 -2.55
CA ASN A 94 3.83 14.32 -1.87
C ASN A 94 2.43 13.99 -1.34
N HIS A 95 2.00 12.74 -1.46
CA HIS A 95 0.69 12.32 -0.98
C HIS A 95 0.78 10.98 -0.26
N VAL A 96 0.17 10.91 0.93
CA VAL A 96 0.09 9.68 1.72
C VAL A 96 -1.36 9.44 2.14
N LEU A 97 -1.90 8.30 1.73
CA LEU A 97 -3.17 7.79 2.23
C LEU A 97 -2.89 6.69 3.25
N VAL A 98 -3.32 6.91 4.48
CA VAL A 98 -3.23 5.92 5.55
C VAL A 98 -4.57 5.21 5.64
N ASN A 99 -4.53 3.87 5.63
CA ASN A 99 -5.70 3.04 5.89
C ASN A 99 -5.43 2.17 7.13
N GLU A 100 -6.44 2.02 7.99
CA GLU A 100 -6.45 1.01 9.04
C GLU A 100 -7.50 -0.06 8.72
N TYR A 101 -7.13 -1.31 8.99
CA TYR A 101 -7.99 -2.48 8.88
C TYR A 101 -7.98 -3.26 10.21
N GLN A 102 -9.17 -3.52 10.73
CA GLN A 102 -9.41 -4.54 11.76
C GLN A 102 -9.62 -5.91 11.10
N PRO A 103 -9.53 -7.03 11.84
CA PRO A 103 -9.91 -8.34 11.32
C PRO A 103 -11.32 -8.31 10.71
N GLY A 104 -11.48 -8.94 9.53
CA GLY A 104 -12.74 -8.91 8.77
C GLY A 104 -12.94 -7.66 7.91
N GLN A 105 -12.08 -6.63 8.02
CA GLN A 105 -12.14 -5.47 7.13
C GLN A 105 -11.28 -5.67 5.89
N GLY A 106 -11.67 -4.99 4.81
CA GLY A 106 -11.01 -5.07 3.52
C GLY A 106 -11.29 -3.86 2.64
N ILE A 107 -10.80 -3.92 1.42
CA ILE A 107 -11.07 -2.96 0.35
C ILE A 107 -11.29 -3.73 -0.94
N GLN A 108 -12.37 -3.38 -1.65
CA GLN A 108 -12.69 -3.98 -2.94
C GLN A 108 -11.56 -3.75 -3.94
N HIS A 109 -11.50 -4.63 -4.94
CA HIS A 109 -10.55 -4.47 -6.04
C HIS A 109 -10.77 -3.11 -6.71
N HIS A 110 -9.71 -2.32 -6.82
CA HIS A 110 -9.75 -1.00 -7.43
C HIS A 110 -8.42 -0.66 -8.10
N VAL A 111 -8.43 0.38 -8.93
CA VAL A 111 -7.24 1.05 -9.43
C VAL A 111 -7.06 2.36 -8.68
N ASP A 112 -5.82 2.84 -8.63
CA ASP A 112 -5.54 4.16 -8.11
C ASP A 112 -6.10 5.26 -9.02
N GLY A 113 -6.48 6.38 -8.41
CA GLY A 113 -7.05 7.52 -9.12
C GLY A 113 -6.10 8.14 -10.15
N PRO A 114 -6.61 8.84 -11.17
CA PRO A 114 -5.80 9.34 -12.29
C PRO A 114 -4.83 10.49 -11.90
N CYS A 115 -4.97 11.03 -10.68
CA CYS A 115 -4.21 12.17 -10.18
C CYS A 115 -2.75 11.86 -9.85
N TYR A 116 -2.34 10.58 -9.85
CA TYR A 116 -0.99 10.18 -9.47
C TYR A 116 -0.13 9.80 -10.68
N GLU A 117 1.18 9.98 -10.55
CA GLU A 117 2.17 9.30 -11.39
C GLU A 117 2.02 7.78 -11.24
N PRO A 118 2.38 6.97 -12.25
CA PRO A 118 2.08 5.53 -12.30
C PRO A 118 3.02 4.69 -11.42
N VAL A 119 3.23 5.13 -10.18
CA VAL A 119 4.02 4.48 -9.14
C VAL A 119 3.34 4.68 -7.79
N ALA A 120 3.12 3.58 -7.08
CA ALA A 120 2.67 3.59 -5.69
C ALA A 120 3.58 2.70 -4.82
N ALA A 121 3.89 3.18 -3.63
CA ALA A 121 4.58 2.41 -2.59
C ALA A 121 3.65 2.23 -1.40
N ILE A 122 3.50 1.00 -0.91
CA ILE A 122 2.59 0.64 0.19
C ILE A 122 3.41 0.05 1.31
N ILE A 123 3.59 0.81 2.40
CA ILE A 123 4.24 0.30 3.61
C ILE A 123 3.19 -0.31 4.52
N SER A 124 3.39 -1.57 4.91
CA SER A 124 2.52 -2.30 5.85
C SER A 124 3.04 -2.15 7.29
N LEU A 125 2.15 -1.90 8.24
CA LEU A 125 2.44 -1.71 9.66
C LEU A 125 1.50 -2.53 10.54
N GLY A 126 1.97 -2.91 11.73
CA GLY A 126 1.20 -3.51 12.81
C GLY A 126 0.96 -5.01 12.63
N ALA A 127 0.41 -5.41 11.49
CA ALA A 127 0.10 -6.80 11.19
C ALA A 127 0.26 -7.12 9.71
N ASP A 128 0.50 -8.41 9.44
CA ASP A 128 0.54 -8.96 8.10
C ASP A 128 -0.87 -9.00 7.49
N THR A 129 -0.94 -9.05 6.16
CA THR A 129 -2.18 -9.33 5.42
C THR A 129 -1.85 -9.95 4.08
N GLN A 130 -2.85 -10.56 3.42
CA GLN A 130 -2.77 -10.86 2.00
C GLN A 130 -3.47 -9.78 1.16
N MET A 131 -2.83 -9.35 0.07
CA MET A 131 -3.42 -8.49 -0.96
C MET A 131 -3.63 -9.30 -2.24
N THR A 132 -4.76 -9.09 -2.90
CA THR A 132 -5.12 -9.75 -4.15
C THR A 132 -5.02 -8.80 -5.33
N PHE A 133 -4.58 -9.33 -6.47
CA PHE A 133 -4.41 -8.64 -7.74
C PHE A 133 -5.21 -9.35 -8.83
N LYS A 134 -5.99 -8.59 -9.59
CA LYS A 134 -6.79 -9.07 -10.72
C LYS A 134 -6.53 -8.21 -11.93
N THR A 135 -6.40 -8.78 -13.12
CA THR A 135 -6.32 -7.95 -14.33
C THR A 135 -7.64 -7.23 -14.55
N ILE A 136 -7.58 -6.00 -15.07
CA ILE A 136 -8.76 -5.17 -15.37
C ILE A 136 -9.69 -5.88 -16.37
N ASP A 137 -9.12 -6.68 -17.29
CA ASP A 137 -9.89 -7.46 -18.27
C ASP A 137 -10.46 -8.77 -17.71
N GLY A 138 -10.12 -9.13 -16.47
CA GLY A 138 -10.56 -10.35 -15.80
C GLY A 138 -10.05 -11.66 -16.40
N LYS A 139 -9.09 -11.62 -17.34
CA LYS A 139 -8.64 -12.81 -18.07
C LYS A 139 -7.57 -13.62 -17.36
N ARG A 140 -6.84 -13.01 -16.41
CA ARG A 140 -5.82 -13.72 -15.62
C ARG A 140 -6.37 -14.15 -14.28
N ALA A 141 -5.83 -15.26 -13.79
CA ALA A 141 -6.09 -15.73 -12.43
C ALA A 141 -5.70 -14.67 -11.40
N VAL A 142 -6.35 -14.73 -10.24
CA VAL A 142 -6.08 -13.82 -9.12
C VAL A 142 -4.71 -14.15 -8.53
N THR A 143 -3.81 -13.19 -8.50
CA THR A 143 -2.53 -13.32 -7.80
C THR A 143 -2.69 -12.85 -6.36
N ARG A 144 -2.22 -13.65 -5.40
CA ARG A 144 -2.19 -13.32 -3.97
C ARG A 144 -0.76 -12.97 -3.57
N VAL A 145 -0.62 -11.91 -2.78
CA VAL A 145 0.68 -11.44 -2.29
C VAL A 145 0.60 -11.25 -0.79
N ASP A 146 1.45 -11.96 -0.05
CA ASP A 146 1.62 -11.75 1.38
C ASP A 146 2.40 -10.46 1.67
N LEU A 147 1.78 -9.60 2.46
CA LEU A 147 2.33 -8.32 2.89
C LEU A 147 2.64 -8.40 4.38
N GLU A 148 3.88 -8.79 4.69
CA GLU A 148 4.37 -8.79 6.07
C GLU A 148 4.41 -7.38 6.65
N ARG A 149 4.25 -7.24 7.97
CA ARG A 149 4.49 -5.96 8.64
C ARG A 149 5.92 -5.47 8.37
N ARG A 150 6.09 -4.15 8.29
CA ARG A 150 7.32 -3.43 7.93
C ARG A 150 7.83 -3.68 6.51
N SER A 151 7.04 -4.33 5.65
CA SER A 151 7.36 -4.44 4.22
C SER A 151 6.90 -3.21 3.43
N CYS A 152 7.47 -3.03 2.25
CA CYS A 152 7.01 -2.07 1.24
C CYS A 152 6.71 -2.80 -0.06
N LEU A 153 5.45 -2.79 -0.49
CA LEU A 153 5.05 -3.23 -1.82
C LEU A 153 5.12 -2.05 -2.79
N VAL A 154 5.79 -2.22 -3.91
CA VAL A 154 5.89 -1.21 -4.98
C VAL A 154 5.11 -1.71 -6.19
N MET A 155 4.22 -0.85 -6.68
CA MET A 155 3.44 -1.04 -7.90
C MET A 155 3.85 0.00 -8.93
N SER A 156 4.40 -0.43 -10.05
CA SER A 156 4.75 0.39 -11.21
C SER A 156 4.43 -0.35 -12.51
N GLY A 157 4.57 0.30 -13.66
CA GLY A 157 4.39 -0.35 -14.96
C GLY A 157 3.06 -1.10 -15.07
N ASP A 158 3.12 -2.36 -15.50
CA ASP A 158 1.96 -3.24 -15.68
C ASP A 158 1.16 -3.44 -14.39
N ALA A 159 1.83 -3.65 -13.24
CA ALA A 159 1.17 -3.77 -11.94
C ALA A 159 0.30 -2.55 -11.60
N TYR A 160 0.71 -1.35 -12.02
CA TYR A 160 -0.05 -0.13 -11.76
C TYR A 160 -1.18 0.09 -12.76
N VAL A 161 -0.97 -0.24 -14.05
CA VAL A 161 -1.91 0.16 -15.12
C VAL A 161 -2.86 -0.95 -15.59
N GLN A 162 -2.48 -2.22 -15.42
CA GLN A 162 -3.25 -3.36 -15.92
C GLN A 162 -3.98 -4.15 -14.83
N TYR A 163 -3.64 -3.92 -13.55
CA TYR A 163 -4.18 -4.66 -12.42
C TYR A 163 -5.00 -3.79 -11.47
N MET A 164 -6.09 -4.37 -10.99
CA MET A 164 -6.82 -3.92 -9.82
C MET A 164 -6.28 -4.64 -8.59
N HIS A 165 -6.23 -3.97 -7.45
CA HIS A 165 -5.75 -4.53 -6.20
C HIS A 165 -6.79 -4.40 -5.07
N GLY A 166 -6.83 -5.36 -4.16
CA GLY A 166 -7.80 -5.42 -3.08
C GLY A 166 -7.30 -6.18 -1.85
N ILE A 167 -8.01 -6.01 -0.74
CA ILE A 167 -7.83 -6.80 0.47
C ILE A 167 -9.19 -7.38 0.80
N GLU A 168 -9.29 -8.71 0.86
CA GLU A 168 -10.56 -9.38 1.12
C GLU A 168 -11.00 -9.20 2.58
N PRO A 169 -12.30 -9.05 2.88
CA PRO A 169 -12.81 -8.83 4.24
C PRO A 169 -12.91 -10.15 5.04
N VAL A 170 -11.78 -10.78 5.32
CA VAL A 170 -11.69 -12.07 6.02
C VAL A 170 -11.05 -11.94 7.41
N MET A 171 -11.30 -12.92 8.28
CA MET A 171 -10.72 -12.97 9.63
C MET A 171 -9.32 -13.58 9.68
N ARG A 172 -8.95 -14.36 8.66
CA ARG A 172 -7.68 -15.09 8.56
C ARG A 172 -7.28 -15.24 7.10
N ASP A 173 -5.98 -15.26 6.84
CA ASP A 173 -5.41 -15.52 5.52
C ASP A 173 -4.92 -16.98 5.45
N CYS A 174 -5.04 -17.61 4.28
CA CYS A 174 -4.42 -18.90 3.99
C CYS A 174 -2.96 -18.65 3.58
N VAL A 175 -2.00 -19.10 4.39
CA VAL A 175 -0.56 -18.87 4.19
C VAL A 175 0.16 -20.09 3.61
N ALA A 176 -0.45 -21.26 3.70
CA ALA A 176 -0.03 -22.45 2.97
C ALA A 176 -1.28 -23.23 2.52
N SER A 177 -1.54 -23.25 1.21
CA SER A 177 -2.68 -23.96 0.63
C SER A 177 -2.31 -25.40 0.28
N CYS A 178 -3.22 -26.34 0.57
CA CYS A 178 -3.10 -27.71 0.05
C CYS A 178 -3.40 -27.74 -1.46
N GLU A 179 -2.99 -28.82 -2.15
CA GLU A 179 -3.14 -28.96 -3.61
C GLU A 179 -4.59 -28.71 -4.11
N LYS A 180 -5.58 -29.24 -3.38
CA LYS A 180 -7.01 -29.06 -3.69
C LYS A 180 -7.44 -27.60 -3.62
N CYS A 181 -6.95 -26.88 -2.62
CA CYS A 181 -7.26 -25.47 -2.38
C CYS A 181 -6.57 -24.56 -3.40
N THR A 182 -5.39 -24.95 -3.89
CA THR A 182 -4.67 -24.25 -4.96
C THR A 182 -5.41 -24.38 -6.30
N SER A 183 -5.91 -25.57 -6.65
CA SER A 183 -6.66 -25.76 -7.90
C SER A 183 -7.94 -24.92 -7.98
N LEU A 184 -8.66 -24.73 -6.86
CA LEU A 184 -9.89 -23.92 -6.82
C LEU A 184 -9.63 -22.42 -6.97
N GLN A 185 -8.44 -21.93 -6.58
CA GLN A 185 -8.07 -20.52 -6.75
C GLN A 185 -7.93 -20.11 -8.22
N HIS A 186 -7.62 -21.07 -9.11
CA HIS A 186 -7.52 -20.81 -10.55
C HIS A 186 -8.89 -20.67 -11.22
N GLU A 187 -9.95 -21.20 -10.62
CA GLU A 187 -11.31 -21.18 -11.16
C GLU A 187 -12.10 -19.93 -10.73
N GLY A 188 -11.47 -19.03 -9.97
CA GLY A 188 -12.06 -17.73 -9.60
C GLY A 188 -13.06 -17.80 -8.43
N GLU A 189 -13.10 -18.92 -7.71
CA GLU A 189 -13.96 -19.10 -6.55
C GLU A 189 -13.44 -18.36 -5.31
N THR A 190 -14.37 -17.89 -4.47
CA THR A 190 -14.10 -17.11 -3.25
C THR A 190 -13.46 -17.97 -2.15
N ASN A 191 -12.84 -17.33 -1.15
CA ASN A 191 -12.21 -18.02 0.00
C ASN A 191 -13.18 -18.84 0.88
N ASP A 192 -14.49 -18.88 0.58
CA ASP A 192 -15.47 -19.61 1.37
C ASP A 192 -15.16 -21.12 1.42
N HIS A 193 -14.52 -21.68 0.39
CA HIS A 193 -14.08 -23.08 0.38
C HIS A 193 -12.85 -23.34 1.26
N HIS A 194 -12.00 -22.35 1.46
CA HIS A 194 -10.80 -22.47 2.31
C HIS A 194 -11.19 -22.60 3.78
N GLU A 195 -12.22 -21.90 4.26
CA GLU A 195 -12.53 -21.89 5.71
C GLU A 195 -12.83 -23.27 6.31
N SER A 196 -13.22 -24.24 5.49
CA SER A 196 -13.50 -25.63 5.88
C SER A 196 -12.31 -26.60 5.70
N CYS A 197 -11.20 -26.16 5.11
CA CYS A 197 -10.07 -27.03 4.81
C CYS A 197 -9.13 -27.16 6.01
N ASN A 198 -9.06 -28.36 6.60
CA ASN A 198 -8.19 -28.64 7.73
C ASN A 198 -6.72 -28.93 7.35
N GLU A 199 -6.42 -29.01 6.05
CA GLU A 199 -5.07 -29.28 5.53
C GLU A 199 -4.29 -27.99 5.20
N CYS A 200 -4.97 -26.84 5.21
CA CYS A 200 -4.37 -25.54 4.96
C CYS A 200 -3.89 -24.88 6.25
N GLU A 201 -2.82 -24.09 6.16
CA GLU A 201 -2.33 -23.27 7.27
C GLU A 201 -2.94 -21.87 7.20
N TYR A 202 -3.44 -21.39 8.33
CA TYR A 202 -4.10 -20.09 8.44
C TYR A 202 -3.40 -19.16 9.43
N ARG A 203 -3.25 -17.90 9.03
CA ARG A 203 -2.80 -16.80 9.88
C ARG A 203 -4.00 -15.91 10.23
N ALA A 204 -4.34 -15.81 11.51
CA ALA A 204 -5.36 -14.88 11.97
C ALA A 204 -4.94 -13.43 11.68
N ARG A 205 -5.88 -12.60 11.20
CA ARG A 205 -5.62 -11.17 11.01
C ARG A 205 -5.63 -10.46 12.35
N ALA A 206 -4.82 -9.41 12.42
CA ALA A 206 -4.81 -8.45 13.52
C ALA A 206 -4.95 -7.03 12.96
N ARG A 207 -4.97 -6.03 13.85
CA ARG A 207 -5.01 -4.63 13.45
C ARG A 207 -3.83 -4.28 12.55
N ARG A 208 -4.12 -3.91 11.30
CA ARG A 208 -3.15 -3.49 10.30
C ARG A 208 -3.33 -2.02 9.97
N VAL A 209 -2.21 -1.32 9.79
CA VAL A 209 -2.18 0.02 9.20
C VAL A 209 -1.33 -0.02 7.93
N SER A 210 -1.68 0.76 6.90
CA SER A 210 -0.85 0.89 5.71
C SER A 210 -0.74 2.32 5.22
N LEU A 211 0.45 2.70 4.77
CA LEU A 211 0.72 3.98 4.13
C LEU A 211 0.86 3.75 2.63
N THR A 212 -0.13 4.21 1.86
CA THR A 212 -0.04 4.28 0.39
C THR A 212 0.54 5.62 0.00
N ILE A 213 1.82 5.60 -0.40
CA ILE A 213 2.69 6.75 -0.69
C ILE A 213 2.80 6.91 -2.20
N ARG A 214 2.50 8.13 -2.68
CA ARG A 214 2.39 8.43 -4.12
C ARG A 214 2.88 9.84 -4.44
N ARG A 215 3.17 10.06 -5.71
CA ARG A 215 3.36 11.40 -6.28
C ARG A 215 2.10 11.83 -7.01
N ALA A 216 1.40 12.83 -6.47
CA ALA A 216 0.34 13.52 -7.17
C ALA A 216 0.93 14.42 -8.26
N LYS A 217 0.38 14.34 -9.47
CA LYS A 217 0.81 15.14 -10.62
C LYS A 217 0.54 16.63 -10.35
N LYS A 218 1.56 17.47 -10.54
CA LYS A 218 1.37 18.93 -10.52
C LYS A 218 0.43 19.33 -11.67
N ARG A 219 -0.52 20.22 -11.38
CA ARG A 219 -1.31 20.86 -12.43
C ARG A 219 -0.40 21.81 -13.22
N LYS A 220 -0.47 21.81 -14.56
CA LYS A 220 0.11 22.89 -15.36
C LYS A 220 -0.71 24.17 -15.12
N GLY A 221 -0.05 25.17 -14.52
CA GLY A 221 -0.54 26.54 -14.35
C GLY A 221 -1.52 26.72 -13.20
N PHE A 222 -1.05 27.26 -12.07
CA PHE A 222 -1.74 28.27 -11.27
C PHE A 222 -0.76 28.82 -10.23
N GLY A 223 -0.32 30.07 -10.42
CA GLY A 223 0.36 30.82 -9.37
C GLY A 223 -0.67 31.22 -8.31
N ILE A 224 -0.54 30.67 -7.11
CA ILE A 224 -1.33 31.13 -5.97
C ILE A 224 -0.71 32.46 -5.54
N LYS A 225 -1.36 33.58 -5.85
CA LYS A 225 -1.15 34.81 -5.08
C LYS A 225 -1.74 34.56 -3.70
N LEU A 226 -0.89 34.29 -2.73
CA LEU A 226 -1.27 34.37 -1.33
C LEU A 226 -1.57 35.85 -1.05
N SER A 227 -2.85 36.19 -0.94
CA SER A 227 -3.26 37.47 -0.37
C SER A 227 -3.03 37.39 1.14
N ASN A 228 -2.05 38.13 1.63
CA ASN A 228 -1.91 38.40 3.05
C ASN A 228 -3.13 39.22 3.50
N THR A 229 -3.87 38.69 4.46
CA THR A 229 -4.78 39.45 5.34
C THR A 229 -4.40 39.12 6.77
#